data_AF-A0AA45JI67-F1
#
_entry.id   AF-A0AA45JI67-F1
#
_cell.length_a   1.000
_cell.length_b   1.000
_cell.length_c   1.000
_cell.angle_alpha   90.00
_cell.angle_beta   90.00
_cell.angle_gamma   90.00
#
_symmetry.space_group_name_H-M   'P 1'
#
loop_
_entity.id
_entity.type
_entity.pdbx_description
1 polymer ?
#
loop_
_entity_poly.entity_id
_entity_poly.type
_entity_poly.pdbx_seq_one_letter_code
_entity_poly.pdbx_strand_id
1 'polypeptide(L)'
;MGTTMAMNIKNPRTHELVKQLARLTGQSQEAAVESAVEARLRELLERDEASRILDQGAEIGVLIGLAPGVDPTAELYGEGGLPE
;
A
#
# COMPACT_ATOMS: atom_id res chain seq x y z
N MET A 1 23.71 16.49 29.75
CA MET A 1 24.54 15.60 28.90
C MET A 1 23.58 14.64 28.21
N GLY A 2 23.27 14.86 26.92
CA GLY A 2 22.37 13.99 26.18
C GLY A 2 23.11 12.74 25.73
N THR A 3 22.65 11.57 26.14
CA THR A 3 23.17 10.28 25.64
C THR A 3 22.80 10.17 24.16
N THR A 4 23.80 10.32 23.28
CA THR A 4 23.66 10.06 21.85
C THR A 4 23.35 8.58 21.67
N MET A 5 22.06 8.23 21.50
CA MET A 5 21.65 6.88 21.15
C MET A 5 22.15 6.59 19.73
N ALA A 6 23.16 5.73 19.62
CA ALA A 6 23.72 5.30 18.36
C ALA A 6 23.02 4.01 17.91
N MET A 7 22.46 4.02 16.70
CA MET A 7 21.86 2.83 16.10
C MET A 7 22.96 1.91 15.57
N ASN A 8 22.92 0.61 15.89
CA ASN A 8 23.94 -0.35 15.46
C ASN A 8 23.74 -0.76 13.99
N ILE A 9 24.09 0.14 13.07
CA ILE A 9 24.13 -0.15 11.63
C ILE A 9 25.57 -0.46 11.21
N LYS A 10 25.82 -1.70 10.81
CA LYS A 10 27.16 -2.14 10.35
C LYS A 10 27.54 -1.64 8.96
N ASN A 11 26.56 -1.23 8.14
CA ASN A 11 26.79 -0.68 6.81
C ASN A 11 26.91 0.86 6.87
N PRO A 12 28.09 1.46 6.57
CA PRO A 12 28.30 2.90 6.66
C PRO A 12 27.34 3.72 5.78
N ARG A 13 26.99 3.21 4.60
CA ARG A 13 26.05 3.87 3.69
C ARG A 13 24.66 3.98 4.31
N THR A 14 24.18 2.89 4.92
CA THR A 14 22.87 2.87 5.58
C THR A 14 22.84 3.85 6.75
N HIS A 15 23.92 3.95 7.53
CA HIS A 15 24.00 4.92 8.63
C HIS A 15 23.92 6.37 8.12
N GLU A 16 24.61 6.71 7.03
CA GLU A 16 24.53 8.06 6.45
C GLU A 16 23.16 8.37 5.85
N LEU A 17 22.47 7.38 5.27
CA LEU A 17 21.09 7.54 4.82
C LEU A 17 20.13 7.82 5.98
N VAL A 18 20.27 7.08 7.10
CA VAL A 18 19.44 7.28 8.30
C VAL A 18 19.68 8.66 8.92
N LYS A 19 20.95 9.11 8.99
CA LYS A 19 21.27 10.47 9.43
C LYS A 19 20.63 11.54 8.55
N GLN A 20 20.71 11.38 7.22
CA GLN A 20 20.09 12.32 6.28
C GLN A 20 18.57 12.33 6.44
N LEU A 21 17.95 11.16 6.57
CA LEU A 21 16.51 11.04 6.77
C LEU A 21 16.08 11.77 8.06
N ALA A 22 16.73 11.48 9.18
CA ALA A 22 16.47 12.13 10.46
C ALA A 22 16.63 13.66 10.38
N ARG A 23 17.65 14.14 9.67
CA ARG A 23 17.87 15.58 9.45
C ARG A 23 16.75 16.22 8.61
N LEU A 24 16.28 15.54 7.58
CA LEU A 24 15.22 16.04 6.70
C LEU A 24 13.85 16.02 7.37
N THR A 25 13.57 15.01 8.19
CA THR A 25 12.28 14.88 8.89
C THR A 25 12.23 15.59 10.25
N GLY A 26 13.39 15.98 10.79
CA GLY A 26 13.49 16.54 12.14
C GLY A 26 13.29 15.53 13.27
N GLN A 27 13.26 14.23 12.93
CA GLN A 27 13.06 13.15 13.90
C GLN A 27 14.39 12.64 14.48
N SER A 28 14.32 11.80 15.52
CA SER A 28 15.46 10.95 15.88
C SER A 28 15.74 9.94 14.77
N GLN A 29 16.97 9.41 14.71
CA GLN A 29 17.31 8.37 13.73
C GLN A 29 16.44 7.12 13.84
N GLU A 30 16.09 6.72 15.08
CA GLU A 30 15.21 5.59 15.34
C GLU A 30 13.79 5.84 14.83
N ALA A 31 13.18 6.98 15.18
CA ALA A 31 11.84 7.34 14.72
C ALA A 31 11.76 7.56 13.20
N ALA A 32 12.84 8.08 12.60
CA ALA A 32 12.96 8.22 11.14
C ALA A 32 12.96 6.85 10.44
N VAL A 33 13.67 5.87 11.01
CA VAL A 33 13.72 4.50 10.47
C VAL A 33 12.38 3.79 10.67
N GLU A 34 11.81 3.86 11.87
CA GLU A 34 10.51 3.29 12.20
C GLU A 34 9.43 3.79 11.25
N SER A 35 9.28 5.12 11.11
CA SER A 35 8.27 5.71 10.22
C SER A 35 8.49 5.35 8.74
N ALA A 36 9.74 5.27 8.27
CA ALA A 36 10.03 4.84 6.91
C ALA A 36 9.69 3.36 6.67
N VAL A 37 9.96 2.49 7.65
CA VAL A 37 9.61 1.07 7.58
C VAL A 37 8.10 0.88 7.61
N GLU A 38 7.39 1.56 8.50
CA GLU A 38 5.92 1.53 8.57
C GLU A 38 5.27 2.01 7.26
N ALA A 39 5.76 3.12 6.71
CA ALA A 39 5.27 3.63 5.43
C ALA A 39 5.44 2.60 4.31
N ARG A 40 6.59 1.94 4.25
CA ARG A 40 6.86 0.92 3.24
C ARG A 40 6.02 -0.34 3.43
N LEU A 41 5.81 -0.78 4.68
CA LEU A 41 4.95 -1.92 4.97
C LEU A 41 3.51 -1.64 4.58
N ARG A 42 2.97 -0.47 4.93
CA ARG A 42 1.62 -0.05 4.55
C ARG A 42 1.42 -0.08 3.03
N GLU A 43 2.34 0.54 2.29
CA GLU A 43 2.31 0.56 0.82
C GLU A 43 2.31 -0.85 0.20
N LEU A 44 3.06 -1.79 0.78
CA LEU A 44 3.13 -3.17 0.30
C LEU A 44 1.86 -3.96 0.63
N LEU A 45 1.32 -3.77 1.84
CA LEU A 45 0.10 -4.45 2.28
C LEU A 45 -1.13 -3.96 1.50
N GLU A 46 -1.25 -2.66 1.26
CA GLU A 46 -2.35 -2.09 0.46
C GLU A 46 -2.32 -2.61 -0.99
N ARG A 47 -1.13 -2.75 -1.58
CA ARG A 47 -0.98 -3.35 -2.92
C ARG A 47 -1.37 -4.82 -2.96
N ASP A 48 -0.97 -5.58 -1.94
CA ASP A 48 -1.30 -7.00 -1.83
C ASP A 48 -2.81 -7.19 -1.63
N GLU A 49 -3.45 -6.37 -0.79
CA GLU A 49 -4.90 -6.38 -0.61
C GLU A 49 -5.65 -6.05 -1.91
N ALA A 50 -5.24 -5.00 -2.62
CA ALA A 50 -5.82 -4.66 -3.91
C ALA A 50 -5.69 -5.80 -4.93
N SER A 51 -4.53 -6.46 -5.00
CA SER A 51 -4.35 -7.63 -5.87
C SER A 51 -5.29 -8.76 -5.50
N ARG A 52 -5.40 -9.09 -4.20
CA ARG A 52 -6.28 -10.17 -3.72
C ARG A 52 -7.75 -9.89 -4.03
N ILE A 53 -8.20 -8.65 -3.89
CA ILE A 53 -9.58 -8.25 -4.23
C ILE A 53 -9.84 -8.47 -5.72
N LEU A 54 -8.90 -8.08 -6.58
CA LEU A 54 -9.02 -8.26 -8.03
C LEU A 54 -9.00 -9.75 -8.42
N ASP A 55 -8.10 -10.54 -7.83
CA ASP A 55 -8.00 -11.98 -8.09
C ASP A 55 -9.28 -12.71 -7.67
N GLN A 56 -9.80 -12.40 -6.48
CA GLN A 56 -11.06 -12.95 -5.98
C GLN A 56 -12.26 -12.52 -6.84
N GLY A 57 -12.31 -11.26 -7.26
CA GLY A 57 -13.33 -10.75 -8.16
C GLY A 57 -13.32 -11.46 -9.51
N ALA A 58 -12.13 -11.73 -10.06
CA ALA A 58 -11.97 -12.50 -11.29
C ALA A 58 -12.44 -13.96 -11.13
N GLU A 59 -12.09 -14.61 -10.02
CA GLU A 59 -12.55 -15.97 -9.71
C GLU A 59 -14.08 -16.04 -9.60
N ILE A 60 -14.68 -15.12 -8.86
CA ILE A 60 -16.14 -15.02 -8.73
C ILE A 60 -16.79 -14.75 -10.10
N GLY A 61 -16.22 -13.85 -10.88
CA GLY A 61 -16.71 -13.51 -12.22
C GLY A 61 -16.81 -14.73 -13.13
N VAL A 62 -15.76 -15.57 -13.15
CA VAL A 62 -15.78 -16.84 -13.90
C VAL A 62 -16.90 -17.76 -13.43
N LEU A 63 -17.11 -17.89 -12.12
CA LEU A 63 -18.15 -18.76 -11.56
C LEU A 63 -19.57 -18.35 -11.97
N ILE A 64 -19.82 -17.04 -12.09
CA ILE A 64 -21.15 -16.52 -12.46
C ILE A 64 -21.31 -16.18 -13.94
N GLY A 65 -20.32 -16.55 -14.78
CA GLY A 65 -20.38 -16.33 -16.23
C GLY A 65 -20.21 -14.87 -16.66
N LEU A 66 -19.64 -14.03 -15.80
CA LEU A 66 -19.30 -12.65 -16.12
C LEU A 66 -18.16 -12.62 -17.15
N ALA A 67 -18.42 -12.00 -18.30
CA ALA A 67 -17.40 -11.77 -19.32
C ALA A 67 -16.72 -10.40 -19.10
N PRO A 68 -15.39 -10.29 -19.28
CA PRO A 68 -14.70 -9.02 -19.19
C PRO A 68 -15.30 -7.96 -20.13
N GLY A 69 -15.59 -6.78 -19.60
CA GLY A 69 -16.15 -5.66 -20.37
C GLY A 69 -17.66 -5.74 -20.61
N VAL A 70 -18.35 -6.77 -20.10
CA VAL A 70 -19.81 -6.84 -20.09
C VAL A 70 -20.32 -6.22 -18.79
N ASP A 71 -21.27 -5.30 -18.89
CA ASP A 71 -22.01 -4.79 -17.74
C ASP A 71 -23.11 -5.79 -17.36
N PRO A 72 -23.00 -6.50 -16.22
CA PRO A 72 -24.00 -7.47 -15.79
C PRO A 72 -25.33 -6.83 -15.38
N THR A 73 -25.38 -5.50 -15.25
CA THR A 73 -26.56 -4.74 -14.86
C THR A 73 -27.28 -4.11 -16.05
N ALA A 74 -26.80 -4.34 -17.29
CA ALA A 74 -27.39 -3.75 -18.50
C ALA A 74 -28.88 -4.10 -18.68
N GLU A 75 -29.33 -5.25 -18.18
CA GLU A 75 -30.73 -5.67 -18.23
C GLU A 75 -31.58 -5.10 -17.09
N LEU A 76 -30.96 -4.53 -16.05
CA LEU A 76 -31.65 -4.01 -14.86
C LEU A 76 -32.09 -2.55 -15.01
N TYR A 77 -31.54 -1.81 -15.99
CA TYR A 77 -31.87 -0.41 -16.23
C TYR A 77 -32.35 -0.24 -17.67
N GLY A 78 -33.54 0.32 -17.86
CA GLY A 78 -34.06 0.66 -19.20
C GLY A 78 -33.29 1.82 -19.84
N GLU A 79 -33.64 2.20 -21.07
CA GLU A 79 -32.97 3.30 -21.82
C GLU A 79 -32.95 4.65 -21.07
N GLY A 80 -33.86 4.87 -20.12
CA GLY A 80 -33.89 6.05 -19.26
C GLY A 80 -32.95 6.01 -18.04
N GLY A 81 -32.21 4.92 -17.84
CA GLY A 81 -31.30 4.75 -16.68
C GLY A 81 -32.02 4.50 -15.34
N LEU A 82 -33.31 4.17 -15.39
CA LEU A 82 -34.11 3.81 -14.22
C LEU A 82 -34.37 2.30 -14.24
N PRO A 83 -34.42 1.65 -13.06
CA PRO A 83 -34.85 0.26 -12.98
C PRO A 83 -36.32 0.13 -13.40
N GLU A 84 -36.64 -0.92 -14.17
CA GLU A 84 -38.02 -1.30 -14.48
C GLU A 84 -38.76 -1.93 -13.29
#